data_AF-A0AAP2DBZ3-F1
#
_entry.id   AF-A0AAP2DBZ3-F1
#
_cell.length_a   1.000
_cell.length_b   1.000
_cell.length_c   1.000
_cell.angle_alpha   90.00
_cell.angle_beta   90.00
_cell.angle_gamma   90.00
#
_symmetry.space_group_name_H-M   'P 1'
#
loop_
_entity.id
_entity.type
_entity.pdbx_description
1 polymer ?
#
loop_
_entity_poly.entity_id
_entity_poly.type
_entity_poly.pdbx_seq_one_letter_code
_entity_poly.pdbx_strand_id
1 'polypeptide(L)'
;MSLIDKSILDFYTQHSEDTRLQVGLGPLELERNKDLIVRYLPDYPCRIADVGGGTGHYAHWLASLGHTVTLIDPVPRHLVQARRKAARARRSFDCVLGEARRLPLSRAAVDVVILHGPCLFYASPSPPD
;
A
#
# COMPACT_ATOMS: atom_id res chain seq x y z
N MET A 1 -3.53 -3.44 -20.86
CA MET A 1 -4.73 -2.85 -20.24
C MET A 1 -4.30 -2.20 -18.93
N SER A 2 -4.69 -0.95 -18.68
CA SER A 2 -4.41 -0.25 -17.42
C SER A 2 -5.29 -0.81 -16.29
N LEU A 3 -4.74 -0.97 -15.08
CA LEU A 3 -5.51 -1.47 -13.91
C LEU A 3 -6.47 -0.42 -13.34
N ILE A 4 -6.21 0.85 -13.62
CA ILE A 4 -6.98 2.00 -13.16
C ILE A 4 -7.17 3.00 -14.29
N ASP A 5 -8.13 3.91 -14.13
CA ASP A 5 -8.42 4.95 -15.11
C ASP A 5 -7.19 5.82 -15.41
N LYS A 6 -7.06 6.27 -16.66
CA LYS A 6 -5.85 6.97 -17.13
C LYS A 6 -5.66 8.32 -16.43
N SER A 7 -6.75 9.04 -16.20
CA SER A 7 -6.73 10.32 -15.48
C SER A 7 -6.20 10.19 -14.05
N ILE A 8 -6.52 9.09 -13.38
CA ILE A 8 -6.08 8.80 -12.01
C ILE A 8 -4.62 8.38 -12.01
N LEU A 9 -4.21 7.55 -12.96
CA LEU A 9 -2.81 7.18 -13.13
C LEU A 9 -1.94 8.42 -13.36
N ASP A 10 -2.39 9.36 -14.20
CA ASP A 10 -1.68 10.60 -14.49
C ASP A 10 -1.58 11.48 -13.23
N PHE A 11 -2.64 11.61 -12.43
CA PHE A 11 -2.64 12.35 -11.16
C PHE A 11 -1.58 11.82 -10.18
N TYR A 12 -1.54 10.50 -9.95
CA TYR A 12 -0.56 9.87 -9.06
C TYR A 12 0.86 9.85 -9.63
N THR A 13 1.00 9.89 -10.95
CA THR A 13 2.32 9.96 -11.59
C THR A 13 2.95 11.35 -11.45
N GLN A 14 2.13 12.41 -11.47
CA GLN A 14 2.59 13.81 -11.40
C GLN A 14 2.94 14.26 -9.98
N HIS A 15 2.32 13.69 -8.94
CA HIS A 15 2.60 14.06 -7.55
C HIS A 15 3.75 13.23 -6.96
N SER A 16 4.55 13.85 -6.10
CA SER A 16 5.62 13.17 -5.36
C SER A 16 5.04 12.45 -4.14
N GLU A 17 4.41 11.29 -4.37
CA GLU A 17 3.90 10.43 -3.28
C GLU A 17 5.01 10.01 -2.30
N ASP A 18 6.27 9.95 -2.75
CA ASP A 18 7.37 9.50 -1.87
C ASP A 18 7.65 10.46 -0.72
N THR A 19 7.56 11.76 -0.95
CA THR A 19 7.83 12.78 0.06
C THR A 19 6.59 13.17 0.86
N ARG A 20 5.39 12.73 0.47
CA ARG A 20 4.12 13.15 1.07
C ARG A 20 4.07 12.95 2.59
N LEU A 21 4.56 11.81 3.07
CA LEU A 21 4.60 11.48 4.50
C LEU A 21 5.78 12.11 5.26
N GLN A 22 6.64 12.86 4.57
CA GLN A 22 7.83 13.50 5.16
C GLN A 22 7.70 15.02 5.29
N VAL A 23 6.64 15.62 4.70
CA VAL A 23 6.44 17.07 4.66
C VAL A 23 5.05 17.46 5.16
N GLY A 24 4.89 18.71 5.62
CA GLY A 24 3.61 19.22 6.10
C GLY A 24 3.03 18.40 7.25
N LEU A 25 1.75 18.01 7.16
CA LEU A 25 1.08 17.14 8.13
C LEU A 25 1.42 15.65 7.96
N GLY A 26 2.15 15.28 6.91
CA GLY A 26 2.47 13.89 6.57
C GLY A 26 3.17 13.09 7.68
N PRO A 27 4.16 13.64 8.40
CA PRO A 27 4.80 12.94 9.51
C PRO A 27 3.83 12.60 10.65
N LEU A 28 2.87 13.49 10.94
CA LEU A 28 1.85 13.25 11.96
C LEU A 28 0.87 12.16 11.50
N GLU A 29 0.44 12.19 10.23
CA GLU A 29 -0.38 11.14 9.62
C GLU A 29 0.31 9.77 9.74
N LEU A 30 1.60 9.71 9.38
CA LEU A 30 2.40 8.49 9.45
C LEU A 30 2.45 7.93 10.87
N GLU A 31 2.87 8.72 11.85
CA GLU A 31 2.99 8.26 13.23
C GLU A 31 1.63 7.91 13.85
N ARG A 32 0.58 8.66 13.52
CA ARG A 32 -0.77 8.35 13.98
C ARG A 32 -1.27 7.03 13.43
N ASN A 33 -1.07 6.77 12.15
CA ASN A 33 -1.47 5.49 11.54
C ASN A 33 -0.65 4.34 12.09
N LYS A 34 0.65 4.51 12.34
CA LYS A 34 1.47 3.48 12.99
C LYS A 34 0.91 3.10 14.37
N ASP A 35 0.59 4.07 15.21
CA ASP A 35 -0.03 3.83 16.53
C ASP A 35 -1.35 3.06 16.40
N LEU A 36 -2.19 3.42 15.43
CA LEU A 36 -3.45 2.71 15.20
C LEU A 36 -3.24 1.28 14.68
N ILE A 37 -2.34 1.08 13.72
CA ILE A 37 -2.05 -0.24 13.14
C ILE A 37 -1.54 -1.19 14.22
N VAL A 38 -0.58 -0.76 15.05
CA VAL A 38 0.02 -1.60 16.10
C VAL A 38 -1.03 -2.17 17.06
N ARG A 39 -2.10 -1.42 17.37
CA ARG A 39 -3.18 -1.89 18.26
C ARG A 39 -3.94 -3.10 17.73
N TYR A 40 -3.88 -3.36 16.43
CA TYR A 40 -4.58 -4.46 15.77
C TYR A 40 -3.62 -5.49 15.16
N LEU A 41 -2.30 -5.26 15.25
CA LEU A 41 -1.34 -6.26 14.83
C LEU A 41 -1.22 -7.36 15.88
N PRO A 42 -1.02 -8.62 15.46
CA PRO A 42 -0.68 -9.68 16.39
C PRO A 42 0.72 -9.45 16.97
N ASP A 43 0.93 -9.93 18.19
CA ASP A 43 2.23 -9.87 18.89
C ASP A 43 3.29 -10.84 18.32
N TYR A 44 3.03 -11.44 17.16
CA TYR A 44 3.92 -12.38 16.47
C TYR A 44 4.08 -12.01 14.98
N PRO A 45 5.21 -12.39 14.34
CA PRO A 45 5.40 -12.19 12.90
C PRO A 45 4.28 -12.84 12.08
N CYS A 46 3.70 -12.06 11.17
CA CYS A 46 2.55 -12.48 10.35
C CYS A 46 2.70 -11.99 8.91
N ARG A 47 1.83 -12.47 8.02
CA ARG A 47 1.78 -12.11 6.61
C ARG A 47 0.80 -10.94 6.43
N ILE A 48 1.29 -9.84 5.86
CA ILE A 48 0.53 -8.60 5.71
C ILE A 48 0.44 -8.21 4.24
N ALA A 49 -0.76 -7.87 3.77
CA ALA A 49 -0.95 -7.18 2.50
C ALA A 49 -1.12 -5.67 2.74
N ASP A 50 -0.23 -4.86 2.17
CA ASP A 50 -0.32 -3.39 2.16
C ASP A 50 -0.93 -2.94 0.82
N VAL A 51 -2.25 -2.80 0.78
CA VAL A 51 -3.01 -2.51 -0.44
C VAL A 51 -3.13 -1.00 -0.62
N GLY A 52 -2.71 -0.51 -1.78
CA GLY A 52 -2.54 0.92 -2.02
C GLY A 52 -1.33 1.51 -1.30
N GLY A 53 -0.32 0.67 -0.99
CA GLY A 53 0.83 1.06 -0.17
C GLY A 53 1.78 2.11 -0.79
N GLY A 54 1.53 2.53 -2.04
CA GLY A 54 2.27 3.61 -2.69
C GLY A 54 3.77 3.30 -2.77
N THR A 55 4.61 4.24 -2.32
CA THR A 55 6.08 4.07 -2.33
C THR A 55 6.61 3.24 -1.16
N GLY A 56 5.73 2.56 -0.41
CA GLY A 56 6.09 1.53 0.57
C GLY A 56 6.62 2.05 1.90
N HIS A 57 6.09 3.17 2.41
CA HIS A 57 6.43 3.66 3.74
C HIS A 57 5.95 2.72 4.84
N TYR A 58 4.69 2.28 4.80
CA TYR A 58 4.16 1.31 5.76
C TYR A 58 4.75 -0.07 5.54
N ALA A 59 4.80 -0.55 4.30
CA ALA A 59 5.44 -1.84 3.99
C ALA A 59 6.88 -1.95 4.51
N HIS A 60 7.69 -0.90 4.34
CA HIS A 60 9.05 -0.87 4.89
C HIS A 60 9.06 -0.93 6.42
N TRP A 61 8.23 -0.12 7.08
CA TRP A 61 8.14 -0.11 8.54
C TRP A 61 7.66 -1.45 9.10
N LEU A 62 6.61 -2.05 8.54
CA LEU A 62 6.07 -3.35 8.96
C LEU A 62 7.08 -4.49 8.75
N ALA A 63 7.80 -4.48 7.62
CA ALA A 63 8.88 -5.44 7.39
C ALA A 63 9.99 -5.27 8.45
N SER A 64 10.31 -4.04 8.85
CA SER A 64 11.30 -3.77 9.90
C SER A 64 10.91 -4.32 11.27
N LEU A 65 9.60 -4.43 11.56
CA LEU A 65 9.06 -5.06 12.78
C LEU A 65 9.10 -6.59 12.75
N GLY A 66 9.40 -7.20 11.61
CA GLY A 66 9.58 -8.65 11.49
C GLY A 66 8.53 -9.36 10.63
N HIS A 67 7.48 -8.66 10.20
CA HIS A 67 6.40 -9.22 9.39
C HIS A 67 6.83 -9.54 7.95
N THR A 68 6.13 -10.46 7.30
CA THR A 68 6.25 -10.72 5.86
C THR A 68 5.25 -9.83 5.14
N VAL A 69 5.73 -8.86 4.37
CA VAL A 69 4.85 -7.84 3.78
C VAL A 69 4.83 -7.93 2.26
N THR A 70 3.63 -7.93 1.69
CA THR A 70 3.40 -7.78 0.25
C THR A 70 2.68 -6.45 0.00
N LEU A 71 3.38 -5.50 -0.61
CA LEU A 71 2.79 -4.25 -1.08
C LEU A 71 2.11 -4.47 -2.43
N ILE A 72 0.88 -3.99 -2.56
CA ILE A 72 0.07 -4.06 -3.77
C ILE A 72 -0.32 -2.64 -4.16
N ASP A 73 0.08 -2.20 -5.35
CA ASP A 73 -0.25 -0.87 -5.84
C ASP A 73 -0.53 -0.90 -7.35
N PRO A 74 -1.55 -0.17 -7.86
CA PRO A 74 -1.87 -0.17 -9.28
C PRO A 74 -0.94 0.72 -10.11
N VAL A 75 -0.12 1.57 -9.48
CA VAL A 75 0.74 2.56 -10.15
C VAL A 75 2.16 2.01 -10.27
N PRO A 76 2.64 1.66 -11.49
CA PRO A 76 3.97 1.07 -11.66
C PRO A 76 5.11 1.95 -11.14
N ARG A 77 4.97 3.29 -11.24
CA ARG A 77 5.96 4.25 -10.74
C ARG A 77 6.12 4.16 -9.21
N HIS A 78 5.05 3.89 -8.47
CA HIS A 78 5.12 3.66 -7.03
C HIS A 78 5.93 2.40 -6.73
N LEU A 79 5.64 1.30 -7.43
CA LEU A 79 6.33 0.03 -7.25
C LEU A 79 7.83 0.11 -7.56
N VAL A 80 8.24 0.92 -8.54
CA VAL A 80 9.68 1.15 -8.81
C VAL A 80 10.35 1.79 -7.60
N GLN A 81 9.72 2.77 -6.97
CA GLN A 81 10.24 3.44 -5.77
C GLN A 81 10.19 2.52 -4.55
N ALA A 82 9.10 1.78 -4.37
CA ALA A 82 8.92 0.81 -3.30
C ALA A 82 9.99 -0.31 -3.37
N ARG A 83 10.25 -0.87 -4.56
CA ARG A 83 11.32 -1.88 -4.77
C ARG A 83 12.70 -1.33 -4.45
N ARG A 84 12.98 -0.08 -4.82
CA ARG A 84 14.22 0.62 -4.45
C ARG A 84 14.35 0.79 -2.93
N LYS A 85 13.24 1.01 -2.22
CA LYS A 85 13.19 1.08 -0.76
C LYS A 85 13.41 -0.30 -0.13
N ALA A 86 12.72 -1.32 -0.63
CA ALA A 86 12.87 -2.72 -0.21
C ALA A 86 14.31 -3.21 -0.36
N ALA A 87 14.96 -2.94 -1.50
CA ALA A 87 16.34 -3.36 -1.77
C ALA A 87 17.39 -2.73 -0.83
N ARG A 88 17.09 -1.58 -0.22
CA ARG A 88 17.97 -0.90 0.75
C ARG A 88 17.62 -1.23 2.20
N ALA A 89 16.50 -1.89 2.44
CA ALA A 89 16.02 -2.19 3.78
C ALA A 89 16.79 -3.39 4.37
N ARG A 90 17.04 -3.35 5.67
CA ARG A 90 17.60 -4.52 6.40
C ARG A 90 16.68 -5.73 6.32
N ARG A 91 15.37 -5.50 6.28
CA ARG A 91 14.34 -6.50 6.02
C ARG A 91 13.52 -6.05 4.81
N SER A 92 13.56 -6.84 3.75
CA SER A 92 12.88 -6.56 2.48
C SER A 92 11.37 -6.84 2.58
N PHE A 93 10.63 -6.37 1.58
CA PHE A 93 9.21 -6.64 1.36
C PHE A 93 8.93 -6.82 -0.14
N ASP A 94 7.85 -7.51 -0.47
CA ASP A 94 7.47 -7.79 -1.86
C ASP A 94 6.62 -6.67 -2.44
N CYS A 95 6.68 -6.49 -3.76
CA CYS A 95 5.98 -5.44 -4.49
C CYS A 95 5.27 -6.02 -5.71
N VAL A 96 3.94 -6.04 -5.67
CA VAL A 96 3.08 -6.64 -6.69
C VAL A 96 2.23 -5.56 -7.35
N LEU A 97 2.15 -5.61 -8.68
CA LEU A 97 1.22 -4.77 -9.43
C LEU A 97 -0.18 -5.37 -9.32
N GLY A 98 -1.10 -4.60 -8.76
CA GLY A 98 -2.47 -5.06 -8.53
C GLY A 98 -3.38 -3.95 -8.03
N GLU A 99 -4.66 -4.25 -7.95
CA GLU A 99 -5.68 -3.30 -7.49
C GLU A 99 -6.60 -3.94 -6.45
N ALA A 100 -7.25 -3.10 -5.63
CA ALA A 100 -8.05 -3.56 -4.49
C ALA A 100 -9.29 -4.38 -4.89
N ARG A 101 -9.88 -4.13 -6.08
CA ARG A 101 -11.08 -4.85 -6.56
C ARG A 101 -10.78 -6.29 -6.98
N ARG A 102 -9.53 -6.57 -7.36
CA ARG A 102 -9.07 -7.89 -7.78
C ARG A 102 -7.67 -8.15 -7.26
N LEU A 103 -7.58 -8.46 -5.97
CA LEU A 103 -6.30 -8.70 -5.32
C LEU A 103 -5.60 -9.92 -5.92
N PRO A 104 -4.30 -9.81 -6.26
CA PRO A 104 -3.48 -10.91 -6.75
C PRO A 104 -3.01 -11.80 -5.58
N LEU A 105 -3.93 -12.20 -4.71
CA LEU A 105 -3.69 -13.03 -3.53
C LEU A 105 -4.62 -14.24 -3.54
N SER A 106 -4.12 -15.41 -3.13
CA SER A 106 -4.99 -16.56 -2.92
C SER A 106 -5.81 -16.41 -1.64
N ARG A 107 -6.91 -17.16 -1.54
CA ARG A 107 -7.75 -17.18 -0.34
C ARG A 107 -6.91 -17.58 0.88
N ALA A 108 -7.03 -16.82 1.97
CA ALA A 108 -6.26 -17.02 3.22
C ALA A 108 -4.72 -16.94 3.07
N ALA A 109 -4.22 -16.24 2.05
CA ALA A 109 -2.80 -16.01 1.82
C ALA A 109 -2.12 -15.08 2.85
N VAL A 110 -2.89 -14.23 3.51
CA VAL A 110 -2.39 -13.23 4.47
C VAL A 110 -3.24 -13.24 5.73
N ASP A 111 -2.63 -12.80 6.83
CA ASP A 111 -3.25 -12.78 8.15
C ASP A 111 -3.84 -11.38 8.44
N VAL A 112 -3.22 -10.33 7.88
CA VAL A 112 -3.68 -8.94 8.00
C VAL A 112 -3.69 -8.25 6.63
N VAL A 113 -4.70 -7.42 6.39
CA VAL A 113 -4.77 -6.52 5.24
C VAL A 113 -4.84 -5.09 5.75
N ILE A 114 -3.90 -4.25 5.29
CA ILE A 114 -3.92 -2.81 5.51
C ILE A 114 -4.35 -2.16 4.20
N LEU A 115 -5.29 -1.23 4.29
CA LEU A 115 -5.82 -0.49 3.14
C LEU A 115 -5.83 1.01 3.49
N HIS A 116 -4.83 1.73 2.97
CA HIS A 116 -4.69 3.17 3.14
C HIS A 116 -4.66 3.87 1.79
N GLY A 117 -5.59 4.80 1.58
CA GLY A 117 -5.73 5.54 0.32
C GLY A 117 -7.20 5.86 0.02
N PRO A 118 -7.50 6.75 -0.94
CA PRO A 118 -8.87 7.02 -1.31
C PRO A 118 -9.50 5.74 -1.85
N CYS A 119 -10.57 5.29 -1.19
CA CYS A 119 -11.44 4.18 -1.63
C CYS A 119 -12.19 4.49 -2.94
N LEU A 120 -11.68 5.40 -3.80
CA LEU A 120 -12.32 5.93 -4.99
C LEU A 120 -12.34 4.91 -6.14
N PHE A 121 -12.87 3.71 -5.89
CA PHE A 121 -13.42 2.85 -6.93
C PHE A 121 -14.67 2.10 -6.43
N TYR A 122 -15.51 2.77 -5.64
CA TYR A 122 -16.96 2.60 -5.77
C TYR A 122 -17.40 3.50 -6.93
N ALA A 123 -17.31 3.00 -8.17
CA ALA A 123 -18.45 3.27 -9.03
C ALA A 123 -19.54 2.38 -8.45
N SER A 124 -20.57 2.96 -7.83
CA SER A 124 -21.81 2.24 -7.64
C SER A 124 -22.12 1.53 -8.97
N PRO A 125 -22.41 0.23 -9.01
CA PRO A 125 -23.13 -0.27 -10.18
C PRO A 125 -24.33 0.67 -10.34
N SER A 126 -24.51 1.21 -11.55
CA SER A 126 -25.74 1.92 -11.89
C SER A 126 -26.90 1.05 -11.39
N PRO A 127 -27.93 1.60 -10.73
CA PRO A 127 -29.10 0.80 -10.41
C PRO A 127 -29.57 0.09 -11.69
N PRO A 128 -29.92 -1.20 -11.63
CA PRO A 128 -30.54 -1.85 -12.78
C PRO A 128 -31.80 -1.08 -13.16
N ASP A 129 -31.99 -0.86 -14.47
CA ASP A 129 -33.19 -0.25 -15.05
C ASP A 129 -34.48 -0.96 -14.59
#